data_AF-A0A660U3Q6-F1
#
_entry.id   AF-A0A660U3Q6-F1
#
_cell.length_a   1.000
_cell.length_b   1.000
_cell.length_c   1.000
_cell.angle_alpha   90.00
_cell.angle_beta   90.00
_cell.angle_gamma   90.00
#
_symmetry.space_group_name_H-M   'P 1'
#
loop_
_entity.id
_entity.type
_entity.pdbx_description
1 polymer ?
#
loop_
_entity_poly.entity_id
_entity_poly.type
_entity_poly.pdbx_seq_one_letter_code
_entity_poly.pdbx_strand_id
1 'polypeptide(L)'
;MLLLVSLSFCLTPPYPPSPLIESIEFDPPDRIILKAEGSDNWPITWGDDDCLYTAYGDGWGFEPKVERKLSLGLAKIIGFPPDFKGMNIRSPTGERTGDGPKGPKASGMLMVDGLLYIWVRNVGNSMLMWSEDHGLTWREGFRFRISFGCPTFLNFGRNYEGARDEFVYIYSQDGPSAYEPYDGVVLARVHKSRIREREAYEFFAGLDEEGRPVWTKEIRERRPVFVFSGHCERLDVVYNPGLKRYLMALGFNHKGGWGIFDAPEPWGPWTTAFFTERWDCGDTHSYRIPSKWISRDGRTFYLVFSSRGRYDAFCVRRATVKLRGDR
;
A
#
# COMPACT_ATOMS: atom_id res chain seq x y z
N MET A 1 -35.36 -14.52 32.94
CA MET A 1 -34.52 -14.78 31.76
C MET A 1 -33.97 -13.44 31.31
N LEU A 2 -32.74 -13.09 31.70
CA LEU A 2 -32.12 -11.82 31.28
C LEU A 2 -31.78 -11.91 29.79
N LEU A 3 -32.39 -11.05 28.98
CA LEU A 3 -31.95 -10.79 27.61
C LEU A 3 -30.59 -10.09 27.68
N LEU A 4 -29.52 -10.78 27.28
CA LEU A 4 -28.27 -10.14 26.90
C LEU A 4 -28.51 -9.38 25.60
N VAL A 5 -28.72 -8.07 25.72
CA VAL A 5 -28.67 -7.15 24.57
C VAL A 5 -27.21 -7.12 24.10
N SER A 6 -26.93 -7.78 22.98
CA SER A 6 -25.66 -7.61 22.29
C SER A 6 -25.60 -6.18 21.77
N LEU A 7 -24.92 -5.31 22.52
CA LEU A 7 -24.47 -4.02 22.02
C LEU A 7 -23.47 -4.28 20.89
N SER A 8 -23.94 -4.21 19.64
CA SER A 8 -23.03 -4.08 18.50
C SER A 8 -22.42 -2.68 18.57
N PHE A 9 -21.18 -2.59 19.05
CA PHE A 9 -20.41 -1.36 18.97
C PHE A 9 -20.06 -1.11 17.50
N CYS A 10 -20.67 -0.09 16.91
CA CYS A 10 -20.28 0.45 15.60
C CYS A 10 -18.90 1.10 15.76
N LEU A 11 -17.94 0.68 14.94
CA LEU A 11 -16.58 1.20 15.01
C LEU A 11 -16.57 2.63 14.48
N THR A 12 -15.98 3.55 15.25
CA THR A 12 -15.86 4.95 14.83
C THR A 12 -14.51 5.20 14.17
N PRO A 13 -14.42 6.11 13.17
CA PRO A 13 -13.14 6.48 12.60
C PRO A 13 -12.20 7.08 13.66
N PRO A 14 -10.91 6.74 13.67
CA PRO A 14 -9.94 7.20 14.68
C PRO A 14 -9.54 8.68 14.56
N TYR A 15 -9.92 9.35 13.46
CA TYR A 15 -9.57 10.74 13.15
C TYR A 15 -10.80 11.55 12.72
N PRO A 16 -10.80 12.89 12.92
CA PRO A 16 -11.89 13.74 12.47
C PRO A 16 -12.07 13.67 10.95
N PRO A 17 -13.26 14.00 10.41
CA PRO A 17 -13.49 14.04 8.98
C PRO A 17 -12.50 14.98 8.27
N SER A 18 -12.12 14.62 7.04
CA SER A 18 -11.28 15.45 6.19
C SER A 18 -11.87 16.85 6.04
N PRO A 19 -11.08 17.93 6.18
CA PRO A 19 -11.55 19.29 5.93
C PRO A 19 -11.68 19.59 4.43
N LEU A 20 -11.09 18.75 3.56
CA LEU A 20 -11.09 18.92 2.10
C LEU A 20 -12.04 17.93 1.42
N ILE A 21 -11.93 16.64 1.78
CA ILE A 21 -12.70 15.56 1.14
C ILE A 21 -14.00 15.37 1.91
N GLU A 22 -15.14 15.54 1.22
CA GLU A 22 -16.47 15.31 1.79
C GLU A 22 -16.80 13.82 1.79
N SER A 23 -16.60 13.15 0.65
CA SER A 23 -16.84 11.73 0.46
C SER A 23 -15.97 11.14 -0.64
N ILE A 24 -15.78 9.82 -0.59
CA ILE A 24 -15.24 9.01 -1.67
C ILE A 24 -16.29 7.96 -2.01
N GLU A 25 -16.72 7.93 -3.26
CA GLU A 25 -17.76 7.04 -3.77
C GLU A 25 -17.16 6.06 -4.76
N PHE A 26 -17.42 4.77 -4.56
CA PHE A 26 -16.94 3.71 -5.44
C PHE A 26 -18.03 3.27 -6.41
N ASP A 27 -17.65 3.03 -7.68
CA ASP A 27 -18.54 2.46 -8.69
C ASP A 27 -19.14 1.12 -8.22
N PRO A 28 -20.34 0.70 -8.66
CA PRO A 28 -20.96 -0.54 -8.19
C PRO A 28 -20.15 -1.81 -8.54
N PRO A 29 -20.34 -2.94 -7.81
CA PRO A 29 -19.53 -4.15 -7.99
C PRO A 29 -19.54 -4.77 -9.39
N ASP A 30 -20.61 -4.59 -10.16
CA ASP A 30 -20.74 -5.08 -11.54
C ASP A 30 -19.82 -4.35 -12.53
N ARG A 31 -19.24 -3.21 -12.14
CA ARG A 31 -18.23 -2.47 -12.91
C ARG A 31 -16.79 -2.79 -12.51
N ILE A 32 -16.57 -3.68 -11.55
CA ILE A 32 -15.23 -4.10 -11.14
C ILE A 32 -14.59 -4.89 -12.29
N ILE A 33 -13.42 -4.44 -12.73
CA ILE A 33 -12.63 -5.16 -13.73
C ILE A 33 -11.81 -6.21 -13.00
N LEU A 34 -11.92 -7.47 -13.43
CA LEU A 34 -11.18 -8.61 -12.89
C LEU A 34 -10.16 -9.09 -13.93
N LYS A 35 -8.91 -9.25 -13.51
CA LYS A 35 -7.85 -9.92 -14.28
C LYS A 35 -6.99 -10.76 -13.33
N ALA A 36 -6.15 -11.63 -13.88
CA ALA A 36 -5.21 -12.44 -13.09
C ALA A 36 -5.87 -13.28 -11.97
N GLU A 37 -7.01 -13.92 -12.30
CA GLU A 37 -7.79 -14.73 -11.35
C GLU A 37 -6.94 -15.83 -10.69
N GLY A 38 -7.12 -15.99 -9.38
CA GLY A 38 -6.35 -16.85 -8.49
C GLY A 38 -5.02 -16.24 -8.05
N SER A 39 -4.92 -14.91 -7.95
CA SER A 39 -3.71 -14.21 -7.47
C SER A 39 -4.09 -13.05 -6.55
N ASP A 40 -3.34 -12.89 -5.46
CA ASP A 40 -3.56 -11.89 -4.43
C ASP A 40 -2.43 -10.86 -4.33
N ASN A 41 -2.58 -9.88 -3.43
CA ASN A 41 -1.50 -9.02 -2.93
C ASN A 41 -0.71 -8.26 -4.02
N TRP A 42 -1.11 -7.01 -4.27
CA TRP A 42 -0.68 -6.27 -5.46
C TRP A 42 0.25 -5.04 -5.27
N PRO A 43 1.36 -5.11 -4.50
CA PRO A 43 2.65 -4.55 -4.87
C PRO A 43 2.90 -3.46 -5.92
N ILE A 44 2.26 -2.29 -6.01
CA ILE A 44 2.29 -1.52 -7.28
C ILE A 44 3.01 -0.16 -7.25
N THR A 45 3.71 0.20 -8.35
CA THR A 45 4.36 1.50 -8.57
C THR A 45 4.34 1.92 -10.05
N TRP A 46 4.59 3.20 -10.35
CA TRP A 46 4.67 3.74 -11.73
C TRP A 46 6.12 3.85 -12.19
N GLY A 47 6.47 3.07 -13.21
CA GLY A 47 7.79 3.05 -13.82
C GLY A 47 8.06 4.20 -14.79
N ASP A 48 9.34 4.38 -15.10
CA ASP A 48 9.90 5.38 -16.03
C ASP A 48 9.43 5.19 -17.48
N ASP A 49 9.14 3.95 -17.88
CA ASP A 49 8.64 3.55 -19.20
C ASP A 49 7.11 3.70 -19.36
N ASP A 50 6.48 4.49 -18.48
CA ASP A 50 5.05 4.64 -18.36
C ASP A 50 4.28 3.34 -18.03
N CYS A 51 4.92 2.23 -17.68
CA CYS A 51 4.20 1.05 -17.18
C CYS A 51 3.95 1.16 -15.67
N LEU A 52 2.90 0.49 -15.18
CA LEU A 52 2.85 0.14 -13.76
C LEU A 52 3.60 -1.17 -13.55
N TYR A 53 4.47 -1.23 -12.55
CA TYR A 53 5.12 -2.46 -12.11
C TYR A 53 4.40 -2.96 -10.86
N THR A 54 4.08 -4.25 -10.83
CA THR A 54 3.44 -4.87 -9.68
C THR A 54 4.04 -6.22 -9.32
N ALA A 55 3.93 -6.60 -8.05
CA ALA A 55 4.02 -8.00 -7.63
C ALA A 55 2.63 -8.61 -7.46
N TYR A 56 2.57 -9.95 -7.39
CA TYR A 56 1.42 -10.73 -6.95
C TYR A 56 1.85 -11.84 -6.00
N GLY A 57 0.95 -12.28 -5.13
CA GLY A 57 1.15 -13.36 -4.18
C GLY A 57 0.17 -14.52 -4.40
N ASP A 58 0.54 -15.67 -3.87
CA ASP A 58 -0.21 -16.93 -3.89
C ASP A 58 -0.97 -17.20 -5.20
N GLY A 59 -0.32 -17.04 -6.35
CA GLY A 59 -1.03 -17.09 -7.62
C GLY A 59 -0.20 -17.32 -8.87
N TRP A 60 -0.85 -17.16 -10.02
CA TRP A 60 -0.30 -17.44 -11.35
C TRP A 60 -0.20 -16.21 -12.26
N GLY A 61 -0.58 -15.04 -11.75
CA GLY A 61 -0.50 -13.77 -12.47
C GLY A 61 -1.52 -13.63 -13.60
N PHE A 62 -1.20 -12.78 -14.58
CA PHE A 62 -2.05 -12.48 -15.74
C PHE A 62 -2.03 -13.60 -16.77
N GLU A 63 -2.95 -13.55 -17.75
CA GLU A 63 -2.90 -14.49 -18.89
C GLU A 63 -1.81 -14.10 -19.91
N PRO A 64 -1.05 -15.07 -20.47
CA PRO A 64 -1.02 -16.48 -20.07
C PRO A 64 -0.39 -16.67 -18.69
N LYS A 65 -1.07 -17.46 -17.85
CA LYS A 65 -0.62 -17.80 -16.49
C LYS A 65 0.77 -18.43 -16.49
N VAL A 66 1.54 -18.19 -15.43
CA VAL A 66 2.80 -18.92 -15.21
C VAL A 66 2.53 -20.39 -14.90
N GLU A 67 3.52 -21.27 -15.11
CA GLU A 67 3.33 -22.73 -15.01
C GLU A 67 3.05 -23.24 -13.59
N ARG A 68 3.52 -22.52 -12.58
CA ARG A 68 3.39 -22.90 -11.17
C ARG A 68 2.94 -21.71 -10.32
N LYS A 69 2.23 -22.02 -9.23
CA LYS A 69 1.84 -21.02 -8.24
C LYS A 69 3.07 -20.40 -7.58
N LEU A 70 3.10 -19.09 -7.47
CA LEU A 70 4.16 -18.32 -6.84
C LEU A 70 3.63 -17.62 -5.58
N SER A 71 4.42 -17.62 -4.50
CA SER A 71 4.15 -16.78 -3.35
C SER A 71 4.56 -15.32 -3.61
N LEU A 72 5.50 -15.12 -4.53
CA LEU A 72 5.90 -13.83 -5.07
C LEU A 72 6.14 -13.98 -6.57
N GLY A 73 5.21 -13.46 -7.37
CA GLY A 73 5.38 -13.26 -8.79
C GLY A 73 5.41 -11.78 -9.15
N LEU A 74 5.77 -11.46 -10.39
CA LEU A 74 5.97 -10.10 -10.88
C LEU A 74 5.21 -9.90 -12.19
N ALA A 75 4.68 -8.71 -12.38
CA ALA A 75 3.99 -8.33 -13.60
C ALA A 75 4.19 -6.84 -13.90
N LYS A 76 4.04 -6.50 -15.18
CA LYS A 76 3.86 -5.12 -15.63
C LYS A 76 2.45 -4.92 -16.16
N ILE A 77 1.94 -3.71 -16.03
CA ILE A 77 0.63 -3.30 -16.53
C ILE A 77 0.82 -2.10 -17.46
N ILE A 78 0.28 -2.22 -18.66
CA ILE A 78 0.34 -1.22 -19.72
C ILE A 78 -1.05 -0.62 -19.90
N GLY A 79 -1.11 0.71 -20.06
CA GLY A 79 -2.34 1.44 -20.30
C GLY A 79 -3.05 1.95 -19.04
N PHE A 80 -4.34 2.20 -19.19
CA PHE A 80 -5.25 2.78 -18.19
C PHE A 80 -6.56 2.01 -18.17
N PRO A 81 -7.27 1.94 -17.03
CA PRO A 81 -8.62 1.38 -16.99
C PRO A 81 -9.58 2.17 -17.91
N PRO A 82 -10.51 1.48 -18.61
CA PRO A 82 -10.76 0.04 -18.52
C PRO A 82 -9.82 -0.84 -19.35
N ASP A 83 -9.06 -0.26 -20.29
CA ASP A 83 -8.37 -0.95 -21.39
C ASP A 83 -6.92 -1.37 -21.09
N PHE A 84 -6.58 -1.64 -19.83
CA PHE A 84 -5.21 -2.02 -19.46
C PHE A 84 -4.90 -3.49 -19.78
N LYS A 85 -3.62 -3.78 -20.01
CA LYS A 85 -3.07 -5.13 -20.21
C LYS A 85 -2.01 -5.44 -19.16
N GLY A 86 -2.18 -6.55 -18.45
CA GLY A 86 -1.13 -7.10 -17.58
C GLY A 86 -0.27 -8.13 -18.32
N MET A 87 1.01 -8.19 -17.98
CA MET A 87 1.98 -9.14 -18.53
C MET A 87 2.86 -9.65 -17.39
N ASN A 88 2.95 -10.97 -17.22
CA ASN A 88 3.85 -11.56 -16.24
C ASN A 88 5.31 -11.27 -16.62
N ILE A 89 6.13 -10.94 -15.62
CA ILE A 89 7.58 -10.80 -15.74
C ILE A 89 8.21 -12.05 -15.15
N ARG A 90 8.89 -12.84 -15.99
CA ARG A 90 9.63 -14.02 -15.51
C ARG A 90 10.96 -13.57 -14.94
N SER A 91 11.15 -13.80 -13.65
CA SER A 91 12.37 -13.39 -12.94
C SER A 91 12.95 -14.53 -12.11
N PRO A 92 14.00 -15.22 -12.58
CA PRO A 92 14.61 -16.34 -11.85
C PRO A 92 15.12 -15.96 -10.45
N THR A 93 15.52 -14.71 -10.25
CA THR A 93 16.04 -14.20 -8.97
C THR A 93 15.00 -13.45 -8.15
N GLY A 94 13.87 -13.04 -8.75
CA GLY A 94 12.79 -12.30 -8.08
C GLY A 94 11.62 -13.19 -7.64
N GLU A 95 11.27 -14.21 -8.43
CA GLU A 95 10.16 -15.12 -8.13
C GLU A 95 10.42 -15.92 -6.84
N ARG A 96 9.38 -16.16 -6.05
CA ARG A 96 9.43 -17.04 -4.87
C ARG A 96 8.26 -18.00 -4.87
N THR A 97 8.50 -19.18 -4.29
CA THR A 97 7.50 -20.24 -4.09
C THR A 97 7.16 -20.37 -2.61
N GLY A 98 6.01 -20.98 -2.33
CA GLY A 98 5.46 -21.17 -0.99
C GLY A 98 3.98 -20.83 -1.00
N ASP A 99 3.32 -20.93 0.15
CA ASP A 99 1.89 -20.65 0.29
C ASP A 99 1.60 -19.87 1.56
N GLY A 100 0.73 -18.86 1.44
CA GLY A 100 0.19 -18.13 2.57
C GLY A 100 1.27 -17.49 3.44
N PRO A 101 1.21 -17.63 4.78
CA PRO A 101 2.24 -17.13 5.69
C PRO A 101 3.62 -17.77 5.55
N LYS A 102 3.73 -18.92 4.88
CA LYS A 102 5.00 -19.65 4.74
C LYS A 102 5.79 -19.22 3.50
N GLY A 103 5.16 -18.53 2.56
CA GLY A 103 5.82 -18.03 1.35
C GLY A 103 6.27 -16.58 1.50
N PRO A 104 7.47 -16.20 1.01
CA PRO A 104 7.85 -14.81 0.83
C PRO A 104 6.84 -14.09 -0.07
N LYS A 105 6.43 -12.89 0.34
CA LYS A 105 5.44 -12.06 -0.38
C LYS A 105 5.94 -10.62 -0.44
N ALA A 106 5.61 -9.89 -1.49
CA ALA A 106 5.89 -8.46 -1.53
C ALA A 106 4.90 -7.69 -0.66
N SER A 107 5.32 -6.58 -0.05
CA SER A 107 4.45 -5.68 0.72
C SER A 107 4.40 -4.27 0.16
N GLY A 108 5.50 -3.79 -0.43
CA GLY A 108 5.57 -2.50 -1.10
C GLY A 108 6.46 -2.55 -2.33
N MET A 109 6.18 -1.70 -3.31
CA MET A 109 6.99 -1.51 -4.51
C MET A 109 7.15 -0.02 -4.81
N LEU A 110 8.32 0.35 -5.33
CA LEU A 110 8.64 1.71 -5.74
C LEU A 110 9.60 1.70 -6.92
N MET A 111 9.44 2.60 -7.89
CA MET A 111 10.51 2.97 -8.81
C MET A 111 11.06 4.35 -8.47
N VAL A 112 12.39 4.49 -8.42
CA VAL A 112 13.09 5.76 -8.24
C VAL A 112 14.31 5.77 -9.15
N ASP A 113 14.50 6.83 -9.94
CA ASP A 113 15.64 7.01 -10.85
C ASP A 113 15.90 5.81 -11.79
N GLY A 114 14.83 5.15 -12.24
CA GLY A 114 14.88 3.97 -13.13
C GLY A 114 15.11 2.64 -12.41
N LEU A 115 15.20 2.64 -11.08
CA LEU A 115 15.45 1.45 -10.27
C LEU A 115 14.19 1.00 -9.55
N LEU A 116 13.86 -0.29 -9.67
CA LEU A 116 12.78 -0.88 -8.91
C LEU A 116 13.27 -1.34 -7.55
N TYR A 117 12.50 -1.02 -6.51
CA TYR A 117 12.67 -1.48 -5.15
C TYR A 117 11.41 -2.21 -4.70
N ILE A 118 11.59 -3.27 -3.94
CA ILE A 118 10.50 -4.04 -3.36
C ILE A 118 10.83 -4.39 -1.92
N TRP A 119 9.83 -4.29 -1.04
CA TRP A 119 9.88 -4.90 0.27
C TRP A 119 9.25 -6.28 0.21
N VAL A 120 9.99 -7.29 0.67
CA VAL A 120 9.53 -8.68 0.79
C VAL A 120 9.35 -9.02 2.26
N ARG A 121 8.15 -9.41 2.65
CA ARG A 121 7.80 -9.91 3.99
C ARG A 121 7.83 -11.43 4.05
N ASN A 122 7.60 -11.99 5.25
CA ASN A 122 7.65 -13.42 5.55
C ASN A 122 9.06 -14.04 5.38
N VAL A 123 10.10 -13.25 5.64
CA VAL A 123 11.52 -13.65 5.49
C VAL A 123 12.29 -13.44 6.79
N GLY A 124 11.66 -13.75 7.92
CA GLY A 124 12.15 -13.38 9.25
C GLY A 124 12.02 -11.88 9.49
N ASN A 125 10.80 -11.36 9.33
CA ASN A 125 10.37 -9.96 9.19
C ASN A 125 10.33 -9.50 7.72
N SER A 126 11.00 -8.41 7.33
CA SER A 126 10.99 -7.85 5.98
C SER A 126 12.39 -7.59 5.40
N MET A 127 12.54 -7.70 4.09
CA MET A 127 13.78 -7.58 3.33
C MET A 127 13.62 -6.63 2.15
N LEU A 128 14.59 -5.75 1.95
CA LEU A 128 14.66 -4.94 0.75
C LEU A 128 15.24 -5.78 -0.39
N MET A 129 14.66 -5.68 -1.58
CA MET A 129 15.30 -6.13 -2.82
C MET A 129 15.21 -5.02 -3.87
N TRP A 130 16.10 -5.04 -4.86
CA TRP A 130 16.05 -4.10 -5.97
C TRP A 130 16.41 -4.74 -7.31
N SER A 131 15.95 -4.10 -8.39
CA SER A 131 16.18 -4.47 -9.78
C SER A 131 16.60 -3.24 -10.58
N GLU A 132 17.57 -3.45 -11.47
CA GLU A 132 18.16 -2.45 -12.38
C GLU A 132 17.71 -2.67 -13.84
N ASP A 133 16.83 -3.64 -14.07
CA ASP A 133 16.42 -4.15 -15.38
C ASP A 133 14.90 -4.42 -15.43
N HIS A 134 14.13 -3.48 -14.87
CA HIS A 134 12.66 -3.50 -14.90
C HIS A 134 12.03 -4.80 -14.38
N GLY A 135 12.65 -5.39 -13.36
CA GLY A 135 12.15 -6.53 -12.63
C GLY A 135 12.57 -7.89 -13.18
N LEU A 136 13.47 -7.94 -14.18
CA LEU A 136 13.96 -9.19 -14.76
C LEU A 136 14.92 -9.92 -13.81
N THR A 137 15.83 -9.18 -13.16
CA THR A 137 16.73 -9.70 -12.13
C THR A 137 16.69 -8.84 -10.86
N TRP A 138 16.94 -9.47 -9.72
CA TRP A 138 16.80 -8.85 -8.40
C TRP A 138 17.99 -9.20 -7.51
N ARG A 139 18.41 -8.22 -6.72
CA ARG A 139 19.42 -8.38 -5.67
C ARG A 139 18.75 -8.25 -4.31
N GLU A 140 19.14 -9.12 -3.39
CA GLU A 140 18.70 -9.05 -1.99
C GLU A 140 19.55 -8.07 -1.20
N GLY A 141 18.89 -7.32 -0.32
CA GLY A 141 19.48 -6.34 0.57
C GLY A 141 19.40 -6.73 2.03
N PHE A 142 19.38 -5.70 2.88
CA PHE A 142 19.23 -5.87 4.31
C PHE A 142 17.79 -6.23 4.71
N ARG A 143 17.64 -6.67 5.97
CA ARG A 143 16.35 -6.90 6.60
C ARG A 143 16.10 -5.94 7.75
N PHE A 144 14.87 -5.46 7.90
CA PHE A 144 14.44 -4.93 9.19
C PHE A 144 14.23 -6.09 10.16
N ARG A 145 14.59 -5.91 11.43
CA ARG A 145 14.41 -6.94 12.48
C ARG A 145 13.47 -6.52 13.61
N ILE A 146 13.07 -5.25 13.64
CA ILE A 146 12.19 -4.65 14.65
C ILE A 146 11.10 -3.89 13.89
N SER A 147 9.83 -4.04 14.30
CA SER A 147 8.69 -3.44 13.59
C SER A 147 8.72 -3.74 12.09
N PHE A 148 8.15 -2.88 11.24
CA PHE A 148 8.26 -2.92 9.79
C PHE A 148 8.06 -4.32 9.20
N GLY A 149 7.03 -5.05 9.66
CA GLY A 149 6.73 -6.42 9.22
C GLY A 149 5.98 -6.53 7.90
N CYS A 150 5.31 -5.46 7.46
CA CYS A 150 4.72 -5.36 6.12
C CYS A 150 4.96 -3.97 5.53
N PRO A 151 6.22 -3.56 5.31
CA PRO A 151 6.52 -2.20 4.93
C PRO A 151 6.06 -1.92 3.50
N THR A 152 5.54 -0.71 3.28
CA THR A 152 5.20 -0.18 1.98
C THR A 152 5.86 1.18 1.75
N PHE A 153 6.02 1.56 0.48
CA PHE A 153 6.57 2.86 0.11
C PHE A 153 5.45 3.88 -0.07
N LEU A 154 5.72 5.13 0.29
CA LEU A 154 4.93 6.24 -0.22
C LEU A 154 5.19 6.40 -1.72
N ASN A 155 4.18 6.15 -2.54
CA ASN A 155 4.29 6.35 -3.98
C ASN A 155 3.96 7.80 -4.38
N PHE A 156 4.74 8.31 -5.34
CA PHE A 156 4.48 9.56 -6.06
C PHE A 156 4.19 9.22 -7.52
N GLY A 157 4.34 10.19 -8.43
CA GLY A 157 4.14 10.02 -9.86
C GLY A 157 5.15 9.08 -10.51
N ARG A 158 5.21 9.16 -11.85
CA ARG A 158 6.08 8.33 -12.69
C ARG A 158 7.52 8.36 -12.20
N ASN A 159 8.14 7.19 -11.96
CA ASN A 159 9.55 7.13 -11.55
C ASN A 159 9.87 8.02 -10.33
N TYR A 160 8.94 8.09 -9.36
CA TYR A 160 9.03 8.97 -8.19
C TYR A 160 8.91 10.47 -8.45
N GLU A 161 8.54 10.90 -9.66
CA GLU A 161 8.30 12.31 -9.97
C GLU A 161 7.21 12.91 -9.09
N GLY A 162 7.39 14.17 -8.69
CA GLY A 162 6.50 14.85 -7.76
C GLY A 162 6.75 14.50 -6.30
N ALA A 163 7.81 13.74 -5.98
CA ALA A 163 8.33 13.63 -4.63
C ALA A 163 8.56 15.03 -4.04
N ARG A 164 8.17 15.19 -2.78
CA ARG A 164 8.20 16.50 -2.09
C ARG A 164 9.61 16.98 -1.77
N ASP A 165 10.57 16.06 -1.71
CA ASP A 165 11.94 16.24 -1.28
C ASP A 165 12.77 15.03 -1.78
N GLU A 166 14.03 14.96 -1.36
CA GLU A 166 14.99 13.92 -1.76
C GLU A 166 14.86 12.60 -0.96
N PHE A 167 13.81 12.44 -0.16
CA PHE A 167 13.62 11.26 0.67
C PHE A 167 12.57 10.31 0.10
N VAL A 168 12.88 9.01 0.23
CA VAL A 168 11.91 7.93 0.12
C VAL A 168 11.31 7.66 1.49
N TYR A 169 9.98 7.65 1.58
CA TYR A 169 9.23 7.39 2.79
C TYR A 169 8.68 5.94 2.81
N ILE A 170 8.76 5.28 3.96
CA ILE A 170 8.36 3.89 4.17
C ILE A 170 7.42 3.82 5.37
N TYR A 171 6.22 3.26 5.17
CA TYR A 171 5.25 3.02 6.24
C TYR A 171 5.15 1.55 6.58
N SER A 172 4.76 1.25 7.81
CA SER A 172 4.32 -0.09 8.22
C SER A 172 3.44 0.03 9.45
N GLN A 173 2.53 -0.92 9.66
CA GLN A 173 1.99 -1.17 10.99
C GLN A 173 3.14 -1.46 11.97
N ASP A 174 2.98 -1.04 13.22
CA ASP A 174 4.07 -1.01 14.21
C ASP A 174 4.36 -2.37 14.86
N GLY A 175 4.64 -3.36 14.04
CA GLY A 175 5.09 -4.66 14.52
C GLY A 175 5.66 -5.55 13.42
N PRO A 176 6.15 -6.73 13.83
CA PRO A 176 6.96 -7.59 12.96
C PRO A 176 6.13 -8.55 12.08
N SER A 177 4.79 -8.52 12.15
CA SER A 177 3.91 -9.41 11.40
C SER A 177 3.05 -8.64 10.40
N ALA A 178 2.73 -9.30 9.29
CA ALA A 178 1.74 -8.82 8.31
C ALA A 178 0.33 -9.41 8.53
N TYR A 179 0.12 -10.10 9.64
CA TYR A 179 -1.07 -10.91 9.93
C TYR A 179 -1.73 -10.58 11.26
N GLU A 180 -1.10 -9.73 12.06
CA GLU A 180 -1.62 -9.26 13.33
C GLU A 180 -1.99 -7.77 13.19
N PRO A 181 -3.06 -7.31 13.85
CA PRO A 181 -3.31 -5.90 14.01
C PRO A 181 -2.37 -5.28 15.04
N TYR A 182 -2.07 -4.00 14.87
CA TYR A 182 -1.26 -3.21 15.80
C TYR A 182 -1.93 -1.88 16.15
N ASP A 183 -1.37 -1.17 17.12
CA ASP A 183 -1.98 0.07 17.63
C ASP A 183 -1.69 1.30 16.79
N GLY A 184 -0.67 1.24 15.93
CA GLY A 184 -0.28 2.38 15.12
C GLY A 184 0.50 2.01 13.87
N VAL A 185 0.68 3.02 13.01
CA VAL A 185 1.52 3.00 11.82
C VAL A 185 2.75 3.85 12.09
N VAL A 186 3.92 3.32 11.75
CA VAL A 186 5.22 4.01 11.87
C VAL A 186 5.75 4.40 10.51
N LEU A 187 6.63 5.41 10.51
CA LEU A 187 7.23 6.00 9.32
C LEU A 187 8.75 5.97 9.44
N ALA A 188 9.41 5.55 8.37
CA ALA A 188 10.83 5.73 8.14
C ALA A 188 11.06 6.56 6.88
N ARG A 189 12.25 7.13 6.76
CA ARG A 189 12.72 7.74 5.53
C ARG A 189 14.17 7.39 5.25
N VAL A 190 14.57 7.50 4.00
CA VAL A 190 15.95 7.37 3.56
C VAL A 190 16.18 8.29 2.36
N HIS A 191 17.36 8.90 2.25
CA HIS A 191 17.70 9.67 1.06
C HIS A 191 17.66 8.77 -0.18
N LYS A 192 17.09 9.23 -1.30
CA LYS A 192 16.82 8.40 -2.48
C LYS A 192 18.07 7.73 -3.07
N SER A 193 19.23 8.36 -2.93
CA SER A 193 20.52 7.77 -3.37
C SER A 193 21.09 6.70 -2.43
N ARG A 194 20.49 6.48 -1.24
CA ARG A 194 21.02 5.58 -0.19
C ARG A 194 20.02 4.50 0.24
N ILE A 195 18.98 4.24 -0.56
CA ILE A 195 17.92 3.24 -0.26
C ILE A 195 18.51 1.86 0.05
N ARG A 196 19.67 1.50 -0.53
CA ARG A 196 20.31 0.19 -0.37
C ARG A 196 21.08 0.06 0.96
N GLU A 197 21.24 1.13 1.72
CA GLU A 197 22.12 1.20 2.90
C GLU A 197 21.29 1.25 4.18
N ARG A 198 21.30 0.17 4.98
CA ARG A 198 20.47 0.07 6.20
C ARG A 198 20.71 1.25 7.15
N GLU A 199 21.95 1.66 7.33
CA GLU A 199 22.39 2.66 8.30
C GLU A 199 22.00 4.09 7.90
N ALA A 200 21.54 4.29 6.66
CA ALA A 200 21.06 5.58 6.15
C ALA A 200 19.61 5.89 6.55
N TYR A 201 18.87 4.88 7.03
CA TYR A 201 17.45 5.04 7.37
C TYR A 201 17.27 5.77 8.68
N GLU A 202 16.31 6.70 8.69
CA GLU A 202 15.86 7.44 9.85
C GLU A 202 14.39 7.10 10.13
N PHE A 203 13.99 7.13 11.39
CA PHE A 203 12.65 6.80 11.86
C PHE A 203 12.00 8.03 12.47
N PHE A 204 10.71 8.22 12.19
CA PHE A 204 9.94 9.31 12.76
C PHE A 204 9.88 9.14 14.29
N ALA A 205 10.26 10.18 15.03
CA ALA A 205 10.36 10.18 16.49
C ALA A 205 9.35 11.13 17.15
N GLY A 206 8.36 11.62 16.39
CA GLY A 206 7.39 12.61 16.83
C GLY A 206 7.59 13.98 16.17
N LEU A 207 6.85 14.96 16.68
CA LEU A 207 6.98 16.36 16.29
C LEU A 207 7.68 17.14 17.40
N ASP A 208 8.44 18.17 17.02
CA ASP A 208 8.94 19.18 17.96
C ASP A 208 7.84 20.19 18.35
N GLU A 209 8.19 21.17 19.18
CA GLU A 209 7.26 22.20 19.67
C GLU A 209 6.71 23.08 18.55
N GLU A 210 7.43 23.19 17.42
CA GLU A 210 7.02 23.90 16.22
C GLU A 210 6.24 23.03 15.22
N GLY A 211 5.98 21.76 15.56
CA GLY A 211 5.25 20.83 14.70
C GLY A 211 6.07 20.24 13.54
N ARG A 212 7.40 20.33 13.59
CA ARG A 212 8.32 19.76 12.59
C ARG A 212 8.66 18.31 12.96
N PRO A 213 8.84 17.42 11.98
CA PRO A 213 9.16 16.02 12.26
C PRO A 213 10.58 15.86 12.81
N VAL A 214 10.69 15.17 13.93
CA VAL A 214 11.95 14.73 14.51
C VAL A 214 12.29 13.35 13.96
N TRP A 215 13.55 13.13 13.62
CA TRP A 215 14.05 11.88 13.04
C TRP A 215 15.19 11.31 13.87
N THR A 216 15.12 10.01 14.16
CA THR A 216 16.14 9.27 14.92
C THR A 216 16.73 8.14 14.07
N LYS A 217 17.98 7.75 14.33
CA LYS A 217 18.58 6.54 13.75
C LYS A 217 18.25 5.29 14.56
N GLU A 218 17.80 5.43 15.80
CA GLU A 218 17.42 4.32 16.67
C GLU A 218 15.97 3.92 16.44
N ILE A 219 15.77 2.75 15.82
CA ILE A 219 14.43 2.24 15.49
C ILE A 219 13.53 2.07 16.72
N ARG A 220 14.11 1.82 17.90
CA ARG A 220 13.35 1.67 19.16
C ARG A 220 12.77 2.99 19.69
N GLU A 221 13.26 4.12 19.24
CA GLU A 221 12.77 5.45 19.61
C GLU A 221 11.67 5.96 18.67
N ARG A 222 11.33 5.20 17.62
CA ARG A 222 10.27 5.57 16.67
C ARG A 222 8.94 5.80 17.39
N ARG A 223 8.14 6.72 16.85
CA ARG A 223 6.77 7.00 17.28
C ARG A 223 5.79 6.78 16.12
N PRO A 224 4.51 6.47 16.40
CA PRO A 224 3.52 6.34 15.35
C PRO A 224 3.22 7.69 14.69
N VAL A 225 2.98 7.66 13.38
CA VAL A 225 2.39 8.80 12.63
C VAL A 225 0.86 8.69 12.57
N PHE A 226 0.31 7.51 12.82
CA PHE A 226 -1.12 7.24 12.86
C PHE A 226 -1.42 6.22 13.97
N VAL A 227 -2.50 6.41 14.73
CA VAL A 227 -2.89 5.55 15.85
C VAL A 227 -4.35 5.11 15.67
N PHE A 228 -4.54 3.80 15.68
CA PHE A 228 -5.84 3.17 15.78
C PHE A 228 -5.65 1.85 16.55
N SER A 229 -5.83 1.94 17.87
CA SER A 229 -5.49 0.87 18.82
C SER A 229 -6.12 -0.46 18.43
N GLY A 230 -5.30 -1.50 18.19
CA GLY A 230 -5.73 -2.83 17.77
C GLY A 230 -6.30 -2.94 16.35
N HIS A 231 -6.09 -1.94 15.49
CA HIS A 231 -6.78 -1.82 14.19
C HIS A 231 -5.84 -1.42 13.04
N CYS A 232 -4.53 -1.32 13.24
CA CYS A 232 -3.60 -1.05 12.14
C CYS A 232 -3.11 -2.37 11.52
N GLU A 233 -3.68 -2.77 10.39
CA GLU A 233 -3.24 -3.91 9.59
C GLU A 233 -2.43 -3.43 8.36
N ARG A 234 -2.46 -4.19 7.26
CA ARG A 234 -1.75 -3.86 6.02
C ARG A 234 -2.27 -2.56 5.42
N LEU A 235 -1.34 -1.76 4.91
CA LEU A 235 -1.62 -0.45 4.33
C LEU A 235 -0.82 -0.17 3.07
N ASP A 236 -1.20 0.90 2.39
CA ASP A 236 -0.48 1.53 1.28
C ASP A 236 -0.67 3.05 1.32
N VAL A 237 0.30 3.82 0.82
CA VAL A 237 0.23 5.29 0.82
C VAL A 237 0.64 5.85 -0.54
N VAL A 238 -0.15 6.78 -1.06
CA VAL A 238 0.13 7.49 -2.32
C VAL A 238 -0.07 8.99 -2.15
N TYR A 239 0.70 9.80 -2.89
CA TYR A 239 0.43 11.23 -3.04
C TYR A 239 -0.57 11.48 -4.18
N ASN A 240 -1.65 12.19 -3.87
CA ASN A 240 -2.60 12.71 -4.85
C ASN A 240 -2.23 14.17 -5.18
N PRO A 241 -1.61 14.45 -6.35
CA PRO A 241 -1.12 15.79 -6.69
C PRO A 241 -2.23 16.79 -6.98
N GLY A 242 -3.40 16.35 -7.47
CA GLY A 242 -4.54 17.22 -7.75
C GLY A 242 -5.17 17.80 -6.48
N LEU A 243 -5.22 16.98 -5.42
CA LEU A 243 -5.72 17.41 -4.10
C LEU A 243 -4.62 17.96 -3.20
N LYS A 244 -3.34 17.71 -3.52
CA LYS A 244 -2.17 17.97 -2.67
C LYS A 244 -2.30 17.28 -1.31
N ARG A 245 -2.72 16.02 -1.32
CA ARG A 245 -2.90 15.20 -0.11
C ARG A 245 -2.18 13.87 -0.24
N TYR A 246 -1.63 13.40 0.86
CA TYR A 246 -1.23 12.01 1.02
C TYR A 246 -2.46 11.19 1.37
N LEU A 247 -2.67 10.06 0.71
CA LEU A 247 -3.79 9.15 0.95
C LEU A 247 -3.24 7.82 1.46
N MET A 248 -3.57 7.47 2.70
CA MET A 248 -3.28 6.16 3.30
C MET A 248 -4.52 5.28 3.23
N ALA A 249 -4.41 4.15 2.52
CA ALA A 249 -5.44 3.11 2.54
C ALA A 249 -5.03 2.06 3.59
N LEU A 250 -5.83 1.91 4.65
CA LEU A 250 -5.53 1.06 5.80
C LEU A 250 -6.65 0.04 6.05
N GLY A 251 -6.32 -1.25 6.05
CA GLY A 251 -7.20 -2.31 6.56
C GLY A 251 -7.17 -2.38 8.09
N PHE A 252 -8.28 -2.81 8.70
CA PHE A 252 -8.38 -2.84 10.17
C PHE A 252 -9.17 -4.01 10.79
N ASN A 253 -9.61 -5.00 10.00
CA ASN A 253 -10.25 -6.19 10.58
C ASN A 253 -10.15 -7.48 9.74
N HIS A 254 -9.42 -7.47 8.62
CA HIS A 254 -9.35 -8.53 7.60
C HIS A 254 -10.68 -9.08 7.04
N LYS A 255 -11.83 -8.51 7.44
CA LYS A 255 -13.21 -8.90 7.08
C LYS A 255 -13.91 -7.82 6.25
N GLY A 256 -13.12 -7.01 5.54
CA GLY A 256 -13.61 -5.91 4.70
C GLY A 256 -13.72 -4.56 5.41
N GLY A 257 -13.23 -4.43 6.64
CA GLY A 257 -13.09 -3.14 7.32
C GLY A 257 -11.83 -2.42 6.88
N TRP A 258 -11.98 -1.21 6.37
CA TRP A 258 -10.87 -0.37 5.93
C TRP A 258 -11.27 1.10 5.79
N GLY A 259 -10.27 1.97 5.65
CA GLY A 259 -10.47 3.40 5.41
C GLY A 259 -9.42 4.00 4.50
N ILE A 260 -9.75 5.20 3.98
CA ILE A 260 -8.80 6.12 3.36
C ILE A 260 -8.66 7.31 4.30
N PHE A 261 -7.44 7.56 4.73
CA PHE A 261 -7.07 8.68 5.57
C PHE A 261 -6.20 9.64 4.78
N ASP A 262 -6.43 10.94 4.89
CA ASP A 262 -5.70 11.94 4.14
C ASP A 262 -4.91 12.90 5.05
N ALA A 263 -3.77 13.39 4.56
CA ALA A 263 -2.90 14.31 5.31
C ALA A 263 -2.23 15.36 4.41
N PRO A 264 -1.85 16.54 4.95
CA PRO A 264 -1.07 17.53 4.22
C PRO A 264 0.41 17.15 4.15
N GLU A 265 0.91 16.37 5.11
CA GLU A 265 2.29 15.90 5.21
C GLU A 265 2.33 14.37 5.36
N PRO A 266 3.43 13.68 5.00
CA PRO A 266 3.60 12.24 5.19
C PRO A 266 3.43 11.79 6.67
N TRP A 267 3.72 12.66 7.62
CA TRP A 267 3.57 12.38 9.06
C TRP A 267 2.25 12.88 9.65
N GLY A 268 1.29 13.34 8.83
CA GLY A 268 0.01 13.86 9.28
C GLY A 268 -0.06 15.40 9.29
N PRO A 269 -0.97 16.02 10.07
CA PRO A 269 -2.05 15.35 10.80
C PRO A 269 -3.01 14.62 9.84
N TRP A 270 -3.39 13.41 10.23
CA TRP A 270 -4.32 12.58 9.45
C TRP A 270 -5.78 12.94 9.72
N THR A 271 -6.59 12.83 8.69
CA THR A 271 -8.05 12.98 8.73
C THR A 271 -8.75 11.85 7.98
N THR A 272 -10.02 11.60 8.28
CA THR A 272 -10.80 10.52 7.67
C THR A 272 -11.47 11.00 6.37
N ALA A 273 -11.10 10.42 5.23
CA ALA A 273 -11.72 10.68 3.93
C ALA A 273 -12.74 9.60 3.53
N PHE A 274 -12.54 8.36 3.96
CA PHE A 274 -13.44 7.23 3.76
C PHE A 274 -13.27 6.23 4.90
N PHE A 275 -14.36 5.59 5.33
CA PHE A 275 -14.34 4.56 6.37
C PHE A 275 -15.51 3.60 6.17
N THR A 276 -15.24 2.30 6.19
CA THR A 276 -16.28 1.26 6.19
C THR A 276 -15.85 0.07 7.04
N GLU A 277 -16.77 -0.48 7.82
CA GLU A 277 -16.55 -1.75 8.52
C GLU A 277 -16.79 -2.98 7.64
N ARG A 278 -17.51 -2.79 6.53
CA ARG A 278 -17.96 -3.87 5.64
C ARG A 278 -17.82 -3.45 4.19
N TRP A 279 -16.76 -3.92 3.57
CA TRP A 279 -16.57 -3.85 2.13
C TRP A 279 -17.47 -4.87 1.42
N ASP A 280 -18.13 -4.42 0.37
CA ASP A 280 -19.04 -5.23 -0.48
C ASP A 280 -18.31 -6.27 -1.36
N CYS A 281 -16.97 -6.34 -1.26
CA CYS A 281 -16.15 -7.35 -1.94
C CYS A 281 -15.51 -8.37 -0.98
N GLY A 282 -15.94 -8.40 0.30
CA GLY A 282 -15.54 -9.42 1.27
C GLY A 282 -14.15 -9.25 1.88
N ASP A 283 -13.58 -10.36 2.37
CA ASP A 283 -12.28 -10.44 3.06
C ASP A 283 -11.13 -9.98 2.16
N THR A 284 -10.79 -8.70 2.24
CA THR A 284 -9.84 -8.04 1.34
C THR A 284 -8.41 -8.06 1.90
N HIS A 285 -7.44 -8.37 1.04
CA HIS A 285 -6.05 -8.58 1.42
C HIS A 285 -5.20 -7.31 1.44
N SER A 286 -5.51 -6.33 0.59
CA SER A 286 -4.84 -5.03 0.49
C SER A 286 -5.64 -4.05 -0.38
N TYR A 287 -5.43 -2.75 -0.17
CA TYR A 287 -6.05 -1.64 -0.91
C TYR A 287 -4.95 -0.71 -1.41
N ARG A 288 -4.94 -0.37 -2.70
CA ARG A 288 -3.86 0.41 -3.32
C ARG A 288 -4.40 1.37 -4.35
N ILE A 289 -3.81 2.55 -4.45
CA ILE A 289 -4.19 3.58 -5.41
C ILE A 289 -2.95 3.86 -6.26
N PRO A 290 -2.82 3.25 -7.46
CA PRO A 290 -1.68 3.51 -8.33
C PRO A 290 -1.68 4.98 -8.75
N SER A 291 -0.57 5.69 -8.51
CA SER A 291 -0.46 7.13 -8.81
C SER A 291 -0.73 7.45 -10.28
N LYS A 292 -0.34 6.56 -11.20
CA LYS A 292 -0.67 6.64 -12.63
C LYS A 292 -2.16 6.83 -12.88
N TRP A 293 -3.00 6.17 -12.08
CA TRP A 293 -4.44 6.10 -12.28
C TRP A 293 -5.21 7.11 -11.41
N ILE A 294 -4.52 8.13 -10.89
CA ILE A 294 -5.14 9.32 -10.30
C ILE A 294 -5.32 10.36 -11.41
N SER A 295 -6.55 10.86 -11.56
CA SER A 295 -6.86 11.95 -12.49
C SER A 295 -6.10 13.23 -12.14
N ARG A 296 -5.93 14.11 -13.13
CA ARG A 296 -5.14 15.34 -12.98
C ARG A 296 -5.65 16.27 -11.87
N ASP A 297 -6.97 16.36 -11.70
CA ASP A 297 -7.61 17.15 -10.63
C ASP A 297 -7.66 16.39 -9.30
N GLY A 298 -7.25 15.12 -9.28
CA GLY A 298 -7.25 14.28 -8.09
C GLY A 298 -8.63 13.78 -7.67
N ARG A 299 -9.69 14.10 -8.42
CA ARG A 299 -11.09 13.84 -8.03
C ARG A 299 -11.63 12.51 -8.53
N THR A 300 -10.89 11.81 -9.38
CA THR A 300 -11.14 10.41 -9.75
C THR A 300 -9.86 9.61 -9.59
N PHE A 301 -9.95 8.39 -9.06
CA PHE A 301 -8.87 7.42 -9.08
C PHE A 301 -9.40 6.00 -9.26
N TYR A 302 -8.49 5.05 -9.50
CA TYR A 302 -8.82 3.63 -9.52
C TYR A 302 -8.15 2.91 -8.34
N LEU A 303 -8.95 2.19 -7.57
CA LEU A 303 -8.52 1.31 -6.49
C LEU A 303 -8.13 -0.05 -7.07
N VAL A 304 -6.93 -0.51 -6.74
CA VAL A 304 -6.47 -1.89 -6.93
C VAL A 304 -6.62 -2.64 -5.61
N PHE A 305 -7.28 -3.79 -5.64
CA PHE A 305 -7.43 -4.66 -4.47
C PHE A 305 -7.55 -6.13 -4.89
N SER A 306 -7.55 -7.01 -3.89
CA SER A 306 -7.85 -8.44 -4.05
C SER A 306 -8.49 -8.93 -2.76
N SER A 307 -9.51 -9.77 -2.87
CA SER A 307 -10.24 -10.35 -1.72
C SER A 307 -10.44 -11.84 -1.94
N ARG A 308 -11.00 -12.56 -0.96
CA ARG A 308 -11.30 -13.99 -1.16
C ARG A 308 -12.40 -14.24 -2.19
N GLY A 309 -12.44 -15.46 -2.71
CA GLY A 309 -13.52 -15.92 -3.59
C GLY A 309 -13.44 -15.29 -4.98
N ARG A 310 -14.54 -14.71 -5.47
CA ARG A 310 -14.61 -14.11 -6.82
C ARG A 310 -13.57 -13.00 -7.04
N TYR A 311 -13.19 -12.29 -5.98
CA TYR A 311 -12.27 -11.16 -6.04
C TYR A 311 -10.82 -11.56 -5.76
N ASP A 312 -10.50 -12.86 -5.78
CA ASP A 312 -9.12 -13.36 -5.69
C ASP A 312 -8.42 -13.16 -7.03
N ALA A 313 -8.19 -11.88 -7.35
CA ALA A 313 -7.81 -11.39 -8.66
C ALA A 313 -7.17 -9.99 -8.54
N PHE A 314 -6.58 -9.52 -9.62
CA PHE A 314 -6.29 -8.09 -9.82
C PHE A 314 -7.62 -7.35 -10.07
N CYS A 315 -8.24 -6.86 -9.00
CA CYS A 315 -9.50 -6.13 -9.06
C CYS A 315 -9.24 -4.63 -9.22
N VAL A 316 -9.88 -4.00 -10.19
CA VAL A 316 -9.83 -2.55 -10.41
C VAL A 316 -11.22 -1.96 -10.27
N ARG A 317 -11.37 -0.99 -9.36
CA ARG A 317 -12.63 -0.30 -9.09
C ARG A 317 -12.44 1.20 -9.12
N ARG A 318 -13.26 1.90 -9.90
CA ARG A 318 -13.23 3.36 -9.98
C ARG A 318 -13.78 3.98 -8.69
N ALA A 319 -13.19 5.10 -8.27
CA ALA A 319 -13.66 5.94 -7.19
C ALA A 319 -13.73 7.41 -7.63
N THR A 320 -14.72 8.13 -7.13
CA THR A 320 -14.90 9.57 -7.31
C THR A 320 -14.82 10.26 -5.95
N VAL A 321 -14.11 11.39 -5.88
CA VAL A 321 -13.93 12.19 -4.68
C VAL A 321 -14.79 13.44 -4.80
N LYS A 322 -15.66 13.66 -3.82
CA LYS A 322 -16.41 14.90 -3.67
C LYS A 322 -15.68 15.82 -2.70
N LEU A 323 -15.41 17.07 -3.08
CA LEU A 323 -14.77 18.03 -2.18
C LEU A 323 -15.81 18.82 -1.41
N ARG A 324 -15.46 19.21 -0.18
CA ARG A 324 -16.32 20.09 0.61
C ARG A 324 -16.47 21.44 -0.08
N GLY A 325 -17.72 21.89 -0.21
CA GLY A 325 -18.05 23.16 -0.83
C GLY A 325 -18.14 23.10 -2.36
N ASP A 326 -17.97 21.93 -2.99
CA ASP A 326 -18.47 21.71 -4.34
C ASP A 326 -20.00 21.92 -4.32
N ARG A 327 -20.49 22.83 -5.18
CA ARG A 327 -21.93 23.10 -5.35
C ARG A 327 -22.57 22.14 -6.33
#